data_AF-A0A3B9ANR0-F1
#
_entry.id   AF-A0A3B9ANR0-F1
#
_cell.length_a   1.000
_cell.length_b   1.000
_cell.length_c   1.000
_cell.angle_alpha   90.00
_cell.angle_beta   90.00
_cell.angle_gamma   90.00
#
_symmetry.space_group_name_H-M   'P 1'
#
loop_
_entity.id
_entity.type
_entity.pdbx_description
1 polymer ?
#
loop_
_entity_poly.entity_id
_entity_poly.type
_entity_poly.pdbx_seq_one_letter_code
_entity_poly.pdbx_strand_id
1 'polypeptide(L)'
;MDIGHWILDILYLRILILPFKKLTMWWKAASVVLVLYALSVGMLVPLKPGIDYVKPGYARTGDSLRVQFHGYNSFYTHGQAADIRVWLQYDSAQALLGRNLTVLNDTTLEASFLIPANLPRLTASVMLNAIISHPTDGVSLLPDAVEISRDTTARNGESWTSTPVENLHIVKDISYPYRNVIYESIRNTYYHVPMWFVLLFLFTASVIYSVMFLLNKQLDADRKASSFAEAGMLFGIMGLVTGMLWANYTWGAPWSNDIKQLMTAVALLIYLAYFILRKSFDEPEKGARLSAVYNIFAFSSLIPLLYIVPRMFASLHPGSTGNPAFGSQDLDNTMRLVFYPAILGFTGIGFWLAQIRTRLKRIEDKMIGLD
;
A
#
# COMPACT_ATOMS: atom_id res chain seq x y z
N MET A 1 -51.84 30.89 -29.95
CA MET A 1 -50.54 31.60 -30.06
C MET A 1 -49.76 31.26 -28.80
N ASP A 2 -49.42 30.00 -28.59
CA ASP A 2 -48.28 29.24 -29.15
C ASP A 2 -46.91 29.79 -28.71
N ILE A 3 -46.36 29.10 -27.69
CA ILE A 3 -45.11 29.37 -26.97
C ILE A 3 -43.95 28.56 -27.60
N GLY A 4 -44.17 27.95 -28.77
CA GLY A 4 -43.25 26.99 -29.40
C GLY A 4 -42.06 27.54 -30.19
N HIS A 5 -41.62 28.79 -30.03
CA HIS A 5 -40.55 29.36 -30.88
C HIS A 5 -39.26 29.81 -30.15
N TRP A 6 -39.15 29.67 -28.83
CA TRP A 6 -37.94 30.08 -28.09
C TRP A 6 -37.00 28.93 -27.69
N ILE A 7 -37.33 27.68 -28.00
CA ILE A 7 -36.50 26.51 -27.68
C ILE A 7 -35.60 26.07 -28.86
N LEU A 8 -35.82 26.58 -30.07
CA LEU A 8 -35.09 26.16 -31.27
C LEU A 8 -33.84 27.00 -31.59
N ASP A 9 -33.68 28.19 -31.01
CA ASP A 9 -32.52 29.05 -31.29
C ASP A 9 -31.29 28.79 -30.40
N ILE A 10 -31.39 27.92 -29.39
CA ILE A 10 -30.22 27.44 -28.62
C ILE A 10 -29.46 26.33 -29.37
N LEU A 11 -30.02 25.80 -30.47
CA LEU A 11 -29.39 24.76 -31.29
C LEU A 11 -28.46 25.30 -32.41
N TYR A 12 -28.34 26.62 -32.59
CA TYR A 12 -27.57 27.22 -33.70
C TYR A 12 -26.45 28.19 -33.28
N LEU A 13 -25.92 28.10 -32.06
CA LEU A 13 -24.66 28.76 -31.73
C LEU A 13 -23.45 27.91 -32.14
N ARG A 14 -23.15 27.95 -33.45
CA ARG A 14 -21.80 27.64 -33.99
C ARG A 14 -20.82 28.69 -33.45
N ILE A 15 -20.32 28.49 -32.23
CA ILE A 15 -19.18 29.25 -31.69
C ILE A 15 -18.01 28.27 -31.51
N LEU A 16 -16.98 28.50 -32.33
CA LEU A 16 -15.63 27.94 -32.28
C LEU A 16 -15.51 26.41 -32.10
N ILE A 17 -15.61 25.71 -33.22
CA ILE A 17 -15.07 24.35 -33.37
C ILE A 17 -13.53 24.44 -33.38
N LEU A 18 -12.93 24.44 -32.20
CA LEU A 18 -11.63 23.79 -32.02
C LEU A 18 -11.86 22.28 -32.19
N PRO A 19 -10.93 21.52 -32.80
CA PRO A 19 -11.25 20.17 -33.26
C PRO A 19 -11.48 19.22 -32.07
N PHE A 20 -12.75 18.87 -31.83
CA PHE A 20 -13.24 17.97 -30.77
C PHE A 20 -12.57 16.59 -30.73
N LYS A 21 -11.80 16.19 -31.77
CA LYS A 21 -10.96 14.98 -31.72
C LYS A 21 -9.90 15.03 -30.61
N LYS A 22 -9.33 16.21 -30.30
CA LYS A 22 -8.34 16.37 -29.20
C LYS A 22 -8.96 16.18 -27.81
N LEU A 23 -10.27 16.39 -27.66
CA LEU A 23 -11.01 16.19 -26.41
C LEU A 23 -11.33 14.71 -26.11
N THR A 24 -10.96 13.75 -26.96
CA THR A 24 -11.22 12.31 -26.68
C THR A 24 -10.07 11.58 -26.01
N MET A 25 -8.87 12.19 -25.97
CA MET A 25 -7.66 11.55 -25.42
C MET A 25 -7.15 12.21 -24.13
N TRP A 26 -7.82 13.25 -23.61
CA TRP A 26 -7.36 13.99 -22.41
C TRP A 26 -7.12 13.06 -21.22
N TRP A 27 -8.00 12.08 -21.02
CA TRP A 27 -7.89 11.14 -19.90
C TRP A 27 -6.66 10.24 -20.04
N LYS A 28 -6.24 9.90 -21.26
CA LYS A 28 -5.01 9.12 -21.50
C LYS A 28 -3.77 9.92 -21.14
N ALA A 29 -3.73 11.19 -21.58
CA ALA A 29 -2.65 12.11 -21.21
C ALA A 29 -2.63 12.33 -19.69
N ALA A 30 -3.79 12.53 -19.06
CA ALA A 30 -3.91 12.64 -17.62
C ALA A 30 -3.43 11.36 -16.91
N SER A 31 -3.75 10.16 -17.41
CA SER A 31 -3.25 8.91 -16.85
C SER A 31 -1.73 8.82 -16.87
N VAL A 32 -1.09 9.21 -17.97
CA VAL A 32 0.38 9.26 -18.07
C VAL A 32 0.95 10.24 -17.05
N VAL A 33 0.38 11.45 -16.96
CA VAL A 33 0.82 12.46 -15.98
C VAL A 33 0.67 11.95 -14.55
N LEU A 34 -0.43 11.29 -14.20
CA LEU A 34 -0.66 10.74 -12.86
C LEU A 34 0.32 9.61 -12.53
N VAL A 35 0.67 8.74 -13.50
CA VAL A 35 1.69 7.70 -13.30
C VAL A 35 3.08 8.32 -13.12
N LEU A 36 3.44 9.32 -13.93
CA LEU A 36 4.71 10.04 -13.78
C LEU A 36 4.80 10.79 -12.45
N TYR A 37 3.69 11.41 -12.02
CA TYR A 37 3.57 12.02 -10.70
C TYR A 37 3.79 10.99 -9.60
N ALA A 38 3.13 9.83 -9.69
CA ALA A 38 3.27 8.77 -8.70
C ALA A 38 4.70 8.22 -8.63
N LEU A 39 5.35 8.04 -9.78
CA LEU A 39 6.75 7.62 -9.86
C LEU A 39 7.71 8.66 -9.26
N SER A 40 7.48 9.94 -9.55
CA SER A 40 8.37 11.01 -9.11
C SER A 40 8.17 11.26 -7.61
N VAL A 41 6.96 11.61 -7.19
CA VAL A 41 6.68 11.96 -5.78
C VAL A 41 6.82 10.74 -4.89
N GLY A 42 6.36 9.56 -5.35
CA GLY A 42 6.50 8.30 -4.62
C GLY A 42 7.94 7.88 -4.34
N MET A 43 8.91 8.33 -5.13
CA MET A 43 10.34 8.02 -4.93
C MET A 43 11.12 9.18 -4.28
N LEU A 44 10.71 10.43 -4.50
CA LEU A 44 11.48 11.60 -4.08
C LEU A 44 11.09 12.15 -2.70
N VAL A 45 9.87 11.90 -2.23
CA VAL A 45 9.46 12.34 -0.87
C VAL A 45 10.18 11.49 0.18
N PRO A 46 10.94 12.08 1.12
CA PRO A 46 11.72 11.31 2.09
C PRO A 46 10.81 10.59 3.11
N LEU A 47 11.35 9.55 3.76
CA LEU A 47 10.73 9.00 4.97
C LEU A 47 10.93 9.95 6.16
N LYS A 48 10.05 9.88 7.16
CA LYS A 48 10.23 10.57 8.44
C LYS A 48 11.47 10.07 9.17
N PRO A 49 12.06 10.89 10.04
CA PRO A 49 13.07 10.43 10.98
C PRO A 49 12.55 9.26 11.83
N GLY A 50 13.37 8.23 11.95
CA GLY A 50 13.07 7.00 12.68
C GLY A 50 14.17 6.61 13.65
N ILE A 51 13.91 5.58 14.45
CA ILE A 51 14.92 4.86 15.21
C ILE A 51 15.08 3.50 14.53
N ASP A 52 16.29 3.19 14.07
CA ASP A 52 16.63 1.92 13.41
C ASP A 52 16.86 0.82 14.45
N TYR A 53 17.79 1.04 15.36
CA TYR A 53 18.06 0.12 16.47
C TYR A 53 18.66 0.85 17.68
N VAL A 54 18.76 0.14 18.80
CA VAL A 54 19.39 0.62 20.02
C VAL A 54 20.51 -0.30 20.50
N LYS A 55 21.47 0.23 21.25
CA LYS A 55 22.60 -0.53 21.80
C LYS A 55 23.01 -0.03 23.18
N PRO A 56 23.08 -0.89 24.22
CA PRO A 56 22.59 -2.26 24.25
C PRO A 56 21.05 -2.30 24.24
N GLY A 57 20.48 -3.38 23.70
CA GLY A 57 19.04 -3.62 23.67
C GLY A 57 18.51 -4.44 24.85
N TYR A 58 19.29 -4.59 25.93
CA TYR A 58 18.91 -5.39 27.09
C TYR A 58 19.47 -4.79 28.39
N ALA A 59 18.75 -4.97 29.49
CA ALA A 59 19.21 -4.65 30.85
C ALA A 59 18.45 -5.45 31.91
N ARG A 60 18.87 -5.35 33.18
CA ARG A 60 18.12 -5.88 34.33
C ARG A 60 17.52 -4.78 35.17
N THR A 61 16.49 -5.12 35.94
CA THR A 61 15.92 -4.21 36.94
C THR A 61 16.97 -3.79 37.97
N GLY A 62 17.01 -2.50 38.31
CA GLY A 62 18.02 -1.93 39.21
C GLY A 62 19.33 -1.50 38.55
N ASP A 63 19.56 -1.86 37.28
CA ASP A 63 20.75 -1.44 36.54
C ASP A 63 20.70 0.05 36.17
N SER A 64 21.87 0.68 36.06
CA SER A 64 22.03 1.92 35.30
C SER A 64 22.36 1.57 33.85
N LEU A 65 21.44 1.87 32.94
CA LEU A 65 21.51 1.53 31.54
C LEU A 65 21.90 2.76 30.71
N ARG A 66 22.99 2.68 29.95
CA ARG A 66 23.36 3.69 28.97
C ARG A 66 23.08 3.15 27.57
N VAL A 67 22.15 3.78 26.86
CA VAL A 67 21.65 3.33 25.55
C VAL A 67 22.02 4.33 24.47
N GLN A 68 22.61 3.82 23.40
CA GLN A 68 22.78 4.52 22.13
C GLN A 68 21.58 4.23 21.24
N PHE A 69 21.00 5.28 20.67
CA PHE A 69 19.89 5.23 19.74
C PHE A 69 20.42 5.58 18.36
N HIS A 70 20.30 4.64 17.43
CA HIS A 70 20.71 4.84 16.05
C HIS A 70 19.50 5.20 15.21
N GLY A 71 19.50 6.42 14.68
CA GLY A 71 18.43 7.01 13.91
C GLY A 71 18.52 6.70 12.41
N TYR A 72 17.38 6.80 11.74
CA TYR A 72 17.26 6.75 10.29
C TYR A 72 16.71 8.07 9.79
N ASN A 73 17.33 8.67 8.76
CA ASN A 73 16.99 10.00 8.26
C ASN A 73 16.83 11.05 9.37
N SER A 74 17.64 10.93 10.42
CA SER A 74 17.65 11.85 11.55
C SER A 74 18.80 12.85 11.41
N PHE A 75 18.64 13.98 12.08
CA PHE A 75 19.59 15.08 12.17
C PHE A 75 19.68 15.54 13.62
N TYR A 76 20.09 14.63 14.51
CA TYR A 76 20.12 14.89 15.95
C TYR A 76 21.04 16.07 16.36
N THR A 77 21.97 16.50 15.50
CA THR A 77 22.80 17.69 15.77
C THR A 77 22.07 19.01 15.48
N HIS A 78 20.92 18.98 14.77
CA HIS A 78 20.13 20.15 14.41
C HIS A 78 19.17 20.56 15.55
N GLY A 79 19.66 20.59 16.78
CA GLY A 79 18.90 20.93 17.97
C GLY A 79 19.82 21.00 19.18
N GLN A 80 19.41 21.71 20.24
CA GLN A 80 20.15 21.65 21.49
C GLN A 80 19.80 20.36 22.22
N ALA A 81 20.79 19.68 22.79
CA ALA A 81 20.58 18.43 23.53
C ALA A 81 19.59 18.59 24.70
N ALA A 82 19.48 19.79 25.28
CA ALA A 82 18.52 20.12 26.34
C ALA A 82 17.05 20.05 25.88
N ASP A 83 16.79 20.23 24.59
CA ASP A 83 15.44 20.20 24.01
C ASP A 83 15.04 18.81 23.53
N ILE A 84 15.99 17.87 23.47
CA ILE A 84 15.75 16.49 23.05
C ILE A 84 15.32 15.69 24.28
N ARG A 85 14.20 14.96 24.14
CA ARG A 85 13.71 14.06 25.18
C ARG A 85 13.62 12.64 24.65
N VAL A 86 14.05 11.69 25.47
CA VAL A 86 14.07 10.27 25.13
C VAL A 86 13.39 9.51 26.24
N TRP A 87 12.50 8.57 25.87
CA TRP A 87 11.80 7.73 26.81
C TRP A 87 11.97 6.25 26.46
N LEU A 88 12.00 5.42 27.50
CA LEU A 88 11.73 3.99 27.41
C LEU A 88 10.33 3.73 27.99
N GLN A 89 9.36 3.49 27.11
CA GLN A 89 7.95 3.33 27.44
C GLN A 89 7.59 1.87 27.69
N TYR A 90 6.96 1.59 28.83
CA TYR A 90 6.40 0.30 29.18
C TYR A 90 4.98 0.14 28.63
N ASP A 91 4.12 1.14 28.85
CA ASP A 91 2.77 1.20 28.30
C ASP A 91 2.30 2.67 28.14
N SER A 92 1.03 2.88 27.80
CA SER A 92 0.47 4.22 27.65
C SER A 92 0.48 5.07 28.93
N ALA A 93 0.63 4.45 30.10
CA ALA A 93 0.63 5.10 31.39
C ALA A 93 2.02 5.24 32.01
N GLN A 94 3.01 4.41 31.62
CA GLN A 94 4.30 4.30 32.30
C GLN A 94 5.49 4.33 31.35
N ALA A 95 6.50 5.14 31.67
CA ALA A 95 7.78 5.19 30.97
C ALA A 95 8.91 5.70 31.89
N LEU A 96 10.14 5.60 31.40
CA LEU A 96 11.36 6.13 32.01
C LEU A 96 11.90 7.25 31.13
N LEU A 97 12.19 8.41 31.72
CA LEU A 97 12.82 9.54 31.02
C LEU A 97 14.35 9.39 31.05
N GLY A 98 14.97 9.55 29.89
CA GLY A 98 16.42 9.51 29.73
C GLY A 98 17.09 10.74 30.35
N ARG A 99 18.30 10.53 30.88
CA ARG A 99 19.16 11.54 31.51
C ARG A 99 20.54 11.53 30.88
N ASN A 100 21.33 12.58 31.14
CA ASN A 100 22.69 12.71 30.62
C ASN A 100 22.74 12.48 29.10
N LEU A 101 21.81 13.11 28.38
CA LEU A 101 21.71 12.95 26.94
C LEU A 101 22.92 13.60 26.25
N THR A 102 23.55 12.87 25.35
CA THR A 102 24.64 13.36 24.52
C THR A 102 24.35 13.02 23.07
N VAL A 103 24.41 14.03 22.19
CA VAL A 103 24.32 13.82 20.74
C VAL A 103 25.73 13.53 20.24
N LEU A 104 25.93 12.34 19.65
CA LEU A 104 27.24 11.92 19.15
C LEU A 104 27.44 12.35 17.69
N ASN A 105 26.39 12.26 16.88
CA ASN A 105 26.31 12.70 15.48
C ASN A 105 24.84 12.76 15.03
N ASP A 106 24.58 13.07 13.75
CA ASP A 106 23.23 13.22 13.20
C ASP A 106 22.33 11.97 13.33
N THR A 107 22.94 10.79 13.38
CA THR A 107 22.22 9.52 13.44
C THR A 107 22.42 8.78 14.74
N THR A 108 23.13 9.35 15.72
CA THR A 108 23.40 8.67 16.98
C THR A 108 23.34 9.64 18.15
N LEU A 109 22.46 9.33 19.11
CA LEU A 109 22.46 9.96 20.43
C LEU A 109 22.55 8.90 21.51
N GLU A 110 23.04 9.28 22.68
CA GLU A 110 23.18 8.42 23.86
C GLU A 110 22.41 9.03 25.02
N ALA A 111 21.65 8.20 25.75
CA ALA A 111 20.95 8.59 26.97
C ALA A 111 21.11 7.51 28.05
N SER A 112 21.16 7.95 29.31
CA SER A 112 21.25 7.08 30.48
C SER A 112 19.89 6.95 31.17
N PHE A 113 19.57 5.75 31.63
CA PHE A 113 18.33 5.39 32.32
C PHE A 113 18.69 4.66 33.61
N LEU A 114 17.96 4.95 34.69
CA LEU A 114 18.03 4.16 35.91
C LEU A 114 16.82 3.23 35.93
N ILE A 115 17.06 1.93 35.75
CA ILE A 115 15.97 0.96 35.63
C ILE A 115 15.36 0.72 37.01
N PRO A 116 14.03 0.83 37.18
CA PRO A 116 13.34 0.51 38.43
C PRO A 116 13.68 -0.88 38.96
N ALA A 117 13.74 -1.03 40.28
CA ALA A 117 14.00 -2.32 40.93
C ALA A 117 12.86 -3.35 40.69
N ASN A 118 11.65 -2.86 40.42
CA ASN A 118 10.48 -3.70 40.18
C ASN A 118 9.81 -3.32 38.86
N LEU A 119 9.40 -4.33 38.09
CA LEU A 119 8.52 -4.13 36.94
C LEU A 119 7.08 -3.82 37.42
N PRO A 120 6.29 -3.07 36.63
CA PRO A 120 4.91 -2.75 37.01
C PRO A 120 3.99 -3.96 37.12
N ARG A 121 4.31 -5.03 36.38
CA ARG A 121 3.65 -6.33 36.47
C ARG A 121 4.67 -7.41 36.83
N LEU A 122 4.20 -8.46 37.50
CA LEU A 122 5.01 -9.62 37.87
C LEU A 122 5.28 -10.53 36.64
N THR A 123 6.15 -10.07 35.74
CA THR A 123 6.64 -10.84 34.59
C THR A 123 8.14 -11.10 34.70
N ALA A 124 8.64 -12.11 33.96
CA ALA A 124 10.05 -12.45 33.93
C ALA A 124 10.88 -11.41 33.14
N SER A 125 10.34 -10.92 32.03
CA SER A 125 10.89 -9.80 31.27
C SER A 125 9.77 -8.97 30.64
N VAL A 126 10.15 -7.79 30.11
CA VAL A 126 9.28 -6.94 29.30
C VAL A 126 10.08 -6.22 28.22
N MET A 127 9.44 -5.96 27.08
CA MET A 127 9.98 -5.11 26.02
C MET A 127 9.49 -3.68 26.20
N LEU A 128 10.41 -2.72 26.21
CA LEU A 128 10.11 -1.29 26.27
C LEU A 128 10.24 -0.66 24.89
N ASN A 129 9.32 0.22 24.54
CA ASN A 129 9.40 1.03 23.32
C ASN A 129 10.36 2.20 23.54
N ALA A 130 11.18 2.52 22.55
CA ALA A 130 11.98 3.73 22.54
C ALA A 130 11.25 4.86 21.84
N ILE A 131 11.15 6.03 22.48
CA ILE A 131 10.57 7.25 21.91
C ILE A 131 11.58 8.36 22.00
N ILE A 132 11.83 9.06 20.89
CA ILE A 132 12.63 10.27 20.83
C ILE A 132 11.72 11.42 20.37
N SER A 133 11.75 12.54 21.08
CA SER A 133 11.14 13.80 20.67
C SER A 133 12.24 14.82 20.48
N HIS A 134 12.46 15.20 19.22
CA HIS A 134 13.49 16.14 18.79
C HIS A 134 12.83 17.38 18.19
N PRO A 135 13.33 18.61 18.47
CA PRO A 135 12.69 19.85 18.01
C PRO A 135 12.55 19.96 16.49
N THR A 136 13.57 19.51 15.75
CA THR A 136 13.62 19.56 14.26
C THR A 136 13.10 18.29 13.58
N ASP A 137 13.57 17.11 14.00
CA ASP A 137 13.14 15.81 13.44
C ASP A 137 11.73 15.36 13.87
N GLY A 138 11.19 15.93 14.94
CA GLY A 138 9.91 15.53 15.52
C GLY A 138 10.00 14.25 16.34
N VAL A 139 8.97 13.40 16.24
CA VAL A 139 8.85 12.18 17.06
C VAL A 139 9.27 10.95 16.27
N SER A 140 10.17 10.16 16.85
CA SER A 140 10.55 8.84 16.35
C SER A 140 10.23 7.76 17.39
N LEU A 141 9.78 6.59 16.92
CA LEU A 141 9.38 5.45 17.75
C LEU A 141 10.02 4.18 17.22
N LEU A 142 10.65 3.41 18.12
CA LEU A 142 11.01 2.01 17.89
C LEU A 142 10.25 1.14 18.89
N PRO A 143 9.27 0.35 18.44
CA PRO A 143 8.64 -0.66 19.26
C PRO A 143 9.64 -1.73 19.70
N ASP A 144 9.43 -2.30 20.89
CA ASP A 144 10.21 -3.42 21.43
C ASP A 144 11.74 -3.20 21.39
N ALA A 145 12.17 -1.99 21.73
CA ALA A 145 13.56 -1.55 21.58
C ALA A 145 14.50 -2.16 22.63
N VAL A 146 14.08 -2.22 23.90
CA VAL A 146 14.93 -2.67 25.02
C VAL A 146 14.22 -3.71 25.86
N GLU A 147 14.83 -4.87 26.03
CA GLU A 147 14.36 -5.90 26.96
C GLU A 147 14.84 -5.62 28.39
N ILE A 148 13.91 -5.59 29.34
CA ILE A 148 14.23 -5.53 30.77
C ILE A 148 13.89 -6.86 31.42
N SER A 149 14.91 -7.57 31.88
CA SER A 149 14.76 -8.80 32.67
C SER A 149 14.65 -8.50 34.16
N ARG A 150 13.77 -9.21 34.86
CA ARG A 150 13.60 -9.05 36.31
C ARG A 150 14.76 -9.70 37.07
N ASP A 151 15.40 -8.92 37.92
CA ASP A 151 16.36 -9.39 38.93
C ASP A 151 15.71 -9.35 40.32
N THR A 152 15.59 -10.52 40.96
CA THR A 152 14.96 -10.66 42.28
C THR A 152 15.81 -10.09 43.42
N THR A 153 17.08 -9.76 43.15
CA THR A 153 18.00 -9.19 44.13
C THR A 153 18.05 -7.66 44.07
N ALA A 154 17.40 -7.04 43.08
CA ALA A 154 17.36 -5.59 42.92
C ALA A 154 16.60 -4.94 44.09
N ARG A 155 17.28 -4.04 44.80
CA ARG A 155 16.70 -3.29 45.94
C ARG A 155 16.59 -1.79 45.69
N ASN A 156 17.38 -1.27 44.75
CA ASN A 156 17.47 0.15 44.43
C ASN A 156 17.09 0.36 42.96
N GLY A 157 16.35 1.42 42.68
CA GLY A 157 15.94 1.82 41.34
C GLY A 157 14.91 2.94 41.42
N GLU A 158 14.71 3.67 40.33
CA GLU A 158 13.70 4.73 40.31
C GLU A 158 12.28 4.17 40.28
N SER A 159 11.31 5.02 40.61
CA SER A 159 9.91 4.69 40.39
C SER A 159 9.55 4.94 38.92
N TRP A 160 8.69 4.07 38.37
CA TRP A 160 8.06 4.33 37.08
C TRP A 160 7.33 5.68 37.10
N THR A 161 7.59 6.51 36.10
CA THR A 161 6.89 7.79 35.97
C THR A 161 5.52 7.55 35.34
N SER A 162 4.45 8.06 35.96
CA SER A 162 3.10 8.04 35.40
C SER A 162 2.91 9.15 34.37
N THR A 163 2.25 8.84 33.25
CA THR A 163 1.97 9.74 32.11
C THR A 163 3.18 10.57 31.62
N PRO A 164 4.35 9.96 31.36
CA PRO A 164 5.58 10.73 31.14
C PRO A 164 5.79 11.21 29.70
N VAL A 165 5.12 10.61 28.72
CA VAL A 165 5.32 10.96 27.31
C VAL A 165 4.37 12.09 26.95
N GLU A 166 4.86 13.31 27.11
CA GLU A 166 4.08 14.53 26.92
C GLU A 166 4.88 15.62 26.19
N ASN A 167 4.17 16.67 25.75
CA ASN A 167 4.75 17.84 25.09
C ASN A 167 5.61 17.49 23.85
N LEU A 168 5.22 16.48 23.08
CA LEU A 168 5.98 16.01 21.92
C LEU A 168 6.16 17.09 20.85
N HIS A 169 7.33 17.12 20.21
CA HIS A 169 7.60 18.00 19.07
C HIS A 169 6.93 17.43 17.82
N ILE A 170 5.77 17.98 17.46
CA ILE A 170 5.03 17.53 16.28
C ILE A 170 5.43 18.37 15.06
N VAL A 171 6.24 17.78 14.19
CA VAL A 171 6.64 18.37 12.92
C VAL A 171 5.61 18.00 11.85
N LYS A 172 5.13 19.00 11.11
CA LYS A 172 4.17 18.84 10.01
C LYS A 172 4.85 19.13 8.69
N ASP A 173 5.49 18.11 8.13
CA ASP A 173 6.19 18.13 6.85
C ASP A 173 5.59 17.10 5.86
N ILE A 174 5.97 17.22 4.58
CA ILE A 174 5.59 16.25 3.55
C ILE A 174 6.66 15.16 3.53
N SER A 175 6.42 14.12 4.32
CA SER A 175 7.27 12.93 4.41
C SER A 175 6.42 11.69 4.63
N TYR A 176 6.93 10.54 4.22
CA TYR A 176 6.26 9.26 4.41
C TYR A 176 6.59 8.67 5.77
N PRO A 177 5.69 7.89 6.38
CA PRO A 177 5.95 7.30 7.68
C PRO A 177 7.13 6.33 7.62
N TYR A 178 8.05 6.45 8.57
CA TYR A 178 9.07 5.46 8.80
C TYR A 178 8.48 4.26 9.53
N ARG A 179 8.78 3.06 9.04
CA ARG A 179 8.35 1.78 9.62
C ARG A 179 9.57 0.86 9.70
N ASN A 180 9.95 0.52 10.92
CA ASN A 180 11.12 -0.30 11.29
C ASN A 180 11.18 -1.71 10.67
N VAL A 181 10.12 -2.20 10.02
CA VAL A 181 10.13 -3.50 9.32
C VAL A 181 10.31 -3.34 7.80
N ILE A 182 9.71 -2.30 7.22
CA ILE A 182 9.61 -2.16 5.76
C ILE A 182 10.48 -1.03 5.20
N TYR A 183 10.92 -0.07 6.02
CA TYR A 183 11.82 1.02 5.61
C TYR A 183 11.39 1.66 4.28
N GLU A 184 12.33 1.83 3.35
CA GLU A 184 12.10 2.40 2.01
C GLU A 184 11.23 1.53 1.09
N SER A 185 11.07 0.23 1.41
CA SER A 185 10.20 -0.65 0.61
C SER A 185 8.72 -0.28 0.71
N ILE A 186 8.31 0.55 1.69
CA ILE A 186 6.96 1.10 1.80
C ILE A 186 6.50 1.80 0.52
N ARG A 187 7.43 2.37 -0.26
CA ARG A 187 7.14 3.03 -1.54
C ARG A 187 6.54 2.09 -2.58
N ASN A 188 6.81 0.79 -2.48
CA ASN A 188 6.23 -0.20 -3.38
C ASN A 188 4.70 -0.26 -3.28
N THR A 189 4.12 0.24 -2.16
CA THR A 189 2.67 0.43 -2.00
C THR A 189 2.05 1.22 -3.16
N TYR A 190 2.76 2.21 -3.71
CA TYR A 190 2.25 3.08 -4.79
C TYR A 190 2.23 2.41 -6.18
N TYR A 191 2.76 1.20 -6.30
CA TYR A 191 2.82 0.48 -7.57
C TYR A 191 2.09 -0.86 -7.44
N HIS A 192 2.49 -1.66 -6.46
CA HIS A 192 1.93 -2.98 -6.19
C HIS A 192 0.42 -2.93 -5.95
N VAL A 193 -0.04 -2.07 -5.02
CA VAL A 193 -1.45 -2.05 -4.62
C VAL A 193 -2.35 -1.48 -5.74
N PRO A 194 -2.00 -0.37 -6.42
CA PRO A 194 -2.74 0.09 -7.60
C PRO A 194 -2.91 -0.98 -8.69
N MET A 195 -1.92 -1.85 -8.92
CA MET A 195 -2.06 -2.94 -9.90
C MET A 195 -3.20 -3.91 -9.55
N TRP A 196 -3.44 -4.19 -8.27
CA TRP A 196 -4.58 -5.00 -7.82
C TRP A 196 -5.92 -4.30 -8.06
N PHE A 197 -6.01 -2.99 -7.79
CA PHE A 197 -7.21 -2.21 -8.14
C PHE A 197 -7.50 -2.26 -9.64
N VAL A 198 -6.47 -2.10 -10.47
CA VAL A 198 -6.60 -2.13 -11.92
C VAL A 198 -7.08 -3.50 -12.39
N LEU A 199 -6.52 -4.60 -11.86
CA LEU A 199 -6.99 -5.94 -12.13
C LEU A 199 -8.49 -6.06 -11.84
N LEU A 200 -8.94 -5.61 -10.67
CA LEU A 200 -10.34 -5.75 -10.26
C LEU A 200 -11.27 -4.93 -11.14
N PHE A 201 -10.90 -3.69 -11.48
CA PHE A 201 -11.68 -2.86 -12.38
C PHE A 201 -11.75 -3.42 -13.80
N LEU A 202 -10.65 -3.97 -14.32
CA LEU A 202 -10.60 -4.59 -15.65
C LEU A 202 -11.38 -5.90 -15.68
N PHE A 203 -11.27 -6.76 -14.67
CA PHE A 203 -12.08 -7.98 -14.57
C PHE A 203 -13.56 -7.66 -14.38
N THR A 204 -13.91 -6.65 -13.59
CA THR A 204 -15.30 -6.18 -13.48
C THR A 204 -15.84 -5.74 -14.84
N ALA A 205 -15.09 -4.91 -15.57
CA ALA A 205 -15.48 -4.50 -16.92
C ALA A 205 -15.59 -5.70 -17.88
N SER A 206 -14.68 -6.68 -17.76
CA SER A 206 -14.71 -7.92 -18.53
C SER A 206 -16.00 -8.72 -18.28
N VAL A 207 -16.43 -8.84 -17.02
CA VAL A 207 -17.69 -9.49 -16.64
C VAL A 207 -18.89 -8.72 -17.17
N ILE A 208 -18.92 -7.39 -17.04
CA ILE A 208 -19.99 -6.56 -17.59
C ILE A 208 -20.16 -6.82 -19.08
N TYR A 209 -19.06 -6.82 -19.84
CA TYR A 209 -19.11 -7.11 -21.27
C TYR A 209 -19.47 -8.57 -21.58
N SER A 210 -19.10 -9.52 -20.72
CA SER A 210 -19.52 -10.93 -20.85
C SER A 210 -21.04 -11.06 -20.68
N VAL A 211 -21.62 -10.36 -19.70
CA VAL A 211 -23.07 -10.32 -19.49
C VAL A 211 -23.77 -9.65 -20.69
N MET A 212 -23.27 -8.51 -21.16
CA MET A 212 -23.80 -7.83 -22.35
C MET A 212 -23.77 -8.74 -23.60
N PHE A 213 -22.69 -9.49 -23.79
CA PHE A 213 -22.60 -10.47 -24.86
C PHE A 213 -23.62 -11.60 -24.70
N LEU A 214 -23.80 -12.13 -23.49
CA LEU A 214 -24.78 -13.20 -23.26
C LEU A 214 -26.22 -12.75 -23.53
N LEU A 215 -26.55 -11.50 -23.23
CA LEU A 215 -27.87 -10.90 -23.46
C LEU A 215 -28.12 -10.58 -24.94
N ASN A 216 -27.17 -9.90 -25.59
CA ASN A 216 -27.40 -9.30 -26.91
C ASN A 216 -26.68 -10.01 -28.07
N LYS A 217 -25.85 -11.01 -27.77
CA LYS A 217 -25.01 -11.75 -28.73
C LYS A 217 -24.10 -10.88 -29.61
N GLN A 218 -23.80 -9.65 -29.17
CA GLN A 218 -22.95 -8.73 -29.92
C GLN A 218 -21.48 -9.14 -29.83
N LEU A 219 -20.87 -9.53 -30.95
CA LEU A 219 -19.45 -9.93 -31.02
C LEU A 219 -18.50 -8.86 -30.48
N ASP A 220 -18.84 -7.58 -30.61
CA ASP A 220 -18.03 -6.51 -30.03
C ASP A 220 -17.97 -6.53 -28.49
N ALA A 221 -19.05 -6.94 -27.83
CA ALA A 221 -19.05 -7.10 -26.38
C ALA A 221 -18.13 -8.27 -25.98
N ASP A 222 -18.13 -9.35 -26.74
CA ASP A 222 -17.23 -10.48 -26.51
C ASP A 222 -15.73 -10.12 -26.72
N ARG A 223 -15.42 -9.36 -27.78
CA ARG A 223 -14.07 -8.81 -28.03
C ARG A 223 -13.59 -7.96 -26.87
N LYS A 224 -14.47 -7.09 -26.35
CA LYS A 224 -14.17 -6.27 -25.16
C LYS A 224 -13.95 -7.15 -23.95
N ALA A 225 -14.89 -8.06 -23.63
CA ALA A 225 -14.76 -8.96 -22.48
C ALA A 225 -13.38 -9.63 -22.41
N SER A 226 -12.96 -10.26 -23.51
CA SER A 226 -11.64 -10.92 -23.56
C SER A 226 -10.47 -9.95 -23.51
N SER A 227 -10.54 -8.78 -24.14
CA SER A 227 -9.47 -7.77 -24.08
C SER A 227 -9.27 -7.21 -22.68
N PHE A 228 -10.37 -6.98 -21.95
CA PHE A 228 -10.34 -6.52 -20.57
C PHE A 228 -9.83 -7.60 -19.62
N ALA A 229 -10.18 -8.88 -19.84
CA ALA A 229 -9.60 -9.99 -19.11
C ALA A 229 -8.08 -10.10 -19.35
N GLU A 230 -7.61 -10.00 -20.60
CA GLU A 230 -6.17 -10.04 -20.93
C GLU A 230 -5.40 -8.92 -20.22
N ALA A 231 -5.93 -7.69 -20.26
CA ALA A 231 -5.33 -6.57 -19.56
C ALA A 231 -5.36 -6.76 -18.03
N GLY A 232 -6.48 -7.23 -17.46
CA GLY A 232 -6.56 -7.53 -16.03
C GLY A 232 -5.56 -8.60 -15.59
N MET A 233 -5.36 -9.65 -16.40
CA MET A 233 -4.38 -10.69 -16.16
C MET A 233 -2.95 -10.14 -16.15
N LEU A 234 -2.61 -9.23 -17.07
CA LEU A 234 -1.32 -8.55 -17.09
C LEU A 234 -1.07 -7.79 -15.78
N PHE A 235 -2.04 -7.01 -15.31
CA PHE A 235 -1.92 -6.29 -14.03
C PHE A 235 -1.88 -7.24 -12.83
N GLY A 236 -2.55 -8.38 -12.88
CA GLY A 236 -2.44 -9.42 -11.86
C GLY A 236 -1.06 -10.05 -11.77
N ILE A 237 -0.45 -10.36 -12.92
CA ILE A 237 0.92 -10.88 -13.00
C ILE A 237 1.91 -9.82 -12.48
N MET A 238 1.78 -8.57 -12.91
CA MET A 238 2.63 -7.48 -12.41
C MET A 238 2.44 -7.26 -10.91
N GLY A 239 1.19 -7.32 -10.42
CA GLY A 239 0.87 -7.26 -8.99
C GLY A 239 1.55 -8.39 -8.23
N LEU A 240 1.50 -9.63 -8.73
CA LEU A 240 2.17 -10.76 -8.09
C LEU A 240 3.69 -10.58 -8.09
N VAL A 241 4.29 -10.22 -9.22
CA VAL A 241 5.75 -10.02 -9.35
C VAL A 241 6.23 -8.90 -8.41
N THR A 242 5.56 -7.76 -8.39
CA THR A 242 5.90 -6.65 -7.49
C THR A 242 5.70 -7.02 -6.01
N GLY A 243 4.74 -7.89 -5.70
CA GLY A 243 4.54 -8.44 -4.36
C GLY A 243 5.65 -9.39 -3.94
N MET A 244 6.08 -10.27 -4.85
CA MET A 244 7.22 -11.17 -4.62
C MET A 244 8.52 -10.38 -4.42
N LEU A 245 8.76 -9.34 -5.23
CA LEU A 245 9.91 -8.45 -5.03
C LEU A 245 9.86 -7.79 -3.66
N TRP A 246 8.70 -7.28 -3.25
CA TRP A 246 8.54 -6.70 -1.91
C TRP A 246 8.85 -7.71 -0.81
N ALA A 247 8.31 -8.93 -0.94
CA ALA A 247 8.52 -9.98 0.04
C ALA A 247 9.99 -10.36 0.20
N ASN A 248 10.72 -10.40 -0.92
CA ASN A 248 12.15 -10.67 -0.91
C ASN A 248 12.95 -9.63 -0.11
N TYR A 249 12.66 -8.35 -0.27
CA TYR A 249 13.38 -7.28 0.45
C TYR A 249 12.96 -7.16 1.92
N THR A 250 11.70 -7.44 2.26
CA THR A 250 11.21 -7.30 3.63
C THR A 250 11.46 -8.54 4.48
N TRP A 251 11.28 -9.75 3.90
CA TRP A 251 11.30 -11.02 4.64
C TRP A 251 12.31 -12.03 4.09
N GLY A 252 13.15 -11.65 3.14
CA GLY A 252 14.28 -12.46 2.66
C GLY A 252 13.94 -13.56 1.64
N ALA A 253 12.67 -13.69 1.23
CA ALA A 253 12.27 -14.65 0.19
C ALA A 253 11.16 -14.09 -0.70
N PRO A 254 11.21 -14.29 -2.04
CA PRO A 254 10.17 -13.79 -2.94
C PRO A 254 8.86 -14.59 -2.81
N TRP A 255 8.94 -15.81 -2.29
CA TRP A 255 7.81 -16.70 -2.07
C TRP A 255 7.96 -17.42 -0.73
N SER A 256 6.98 -17.30 0.14
CA SER A 256 7.00 -17.85 1.50
C SER A 256 5.82 -18.78 1.80
N ASN A 257 5.05 -19.15 0.78
CA ASN A 257 3.76 -19.86 0.93
C ASN A 257 2.77 -19.12 1.85
N ASP A 258 2.88 -17.78 1.92
CA ASP A 258 1.90 -16.95 2.61
C ASP A 258 0.51 -17.13 1.97
N ILE A 259 -0.54 -17.11 2.80
CA ILE A 259 -1.91 -17.36 2.35
C ILE A 259 -2.33 -16.40 1.23
N LYS A 260 -1.91 -15.13 1.25
CA LYS A 260 -2.23 -14.16 0.21
C LYS A 260 -1.52 -14.49 -1.10
N GLN A 261 -0.28 -14.96 -1.04
CA GLN A 261 0.47 -15.40 -2.22
C GLN A 261 -0.20 -16.62 -2.86
N LEU A 262 -0.53 -17.64 -2.05
CA LEU A 262 -1.19 -18.85 -2.52
C LEU A 262 -2.55 -18.55 -3.15
N MET A 263 -3.42 -17.82 -2.45
CA MET A 263 -4.76 -17.51 -2.97
C MET A 263 -4.71 -16.64 -4.22
N THR A 264 -3.73 -15.73 -4.30
CA THR A 264 -3.49 -14.93 -5.50
C THR A 264 -3.09 -15.79 -6.69
N ALA A 265 -2.14 -16.73 -6.51
CA ALA A 265 -1.73 -17.64 -7.57
C ALA A 265 -2.91 -18.50 -8.06
N VAL A 266 -3.73 -19.03 -7.14
CA VAL A 266 -4.95 -19.77 -7.48
C VAL A 266 -5.92 -18.89 -8.29
N ALA A 267 -6.16 -17.65 -7.86
CA ALA A 267 -7.04 -16.73 -8.58
C ALA A 267 -6.55 -16.44 -10.02
N LEU A 268 -5.25 -16.23 -10.20
CA LEU A 268 -4.66 -16.02 -11.53
C LEU A 268 -4.70 -17.29 -12.39
N LEU A 269 -4.53 -18.48 -11.81
CA LEU A 269 -4.66 -19.75 -12.53
C LEU A 269 -6.10 -20.00 -13.00
N ILE A 270 -7.11 -19.65 -12.19
CA ILE A 270 -8.52 -19.69 -12.61
C ILE A 270 -8.74 -18.76 -13.82
N TYR A 271 -8.19 -17.54 -13.78
CA TYR A 271 -8.28 -16.64 -14.94
C TYR A 271 -7.43 -17.09 -16.13
N LEU A 272 -6.35 -17.84 -15.93
CA LEU A 272 -5.60 -18.46 -17.02
C LEU A 272 -6.45 -19.50 -17.75
N ALA A 273 -7.22 -20.30 -17.01
CA ALA A 273 -8.15 -21.28 -17.56
C ALA A 273 -9.27 -20.65 -18.41
N TYR A 274 -9.68 -19.40 -18.14
CA TYR A 274 -10.58 -18.65 -19.02
C TYR A 274 -10.01 -18.52 -20.46
N PHE A 275 -8.73 -18.20 -20.60
CA PHE A 275 -8.10 -18.04 -21.93
C PHE A 275 -7.90 -19.37 -22.63
N ILE A 276 -7.57 -20.43 -21.88
CA ILE A 276 -7.45 -21.79 -22.41
C ILE A 276 -8.81 -22.24 -22.93
N LEU A 277 -9.85 -22.18 -22.08
CA LEU A 277 -11.22 -22.56 -22.44
C LEU A 277 -11.69 -21.88 -23.72
N ARG A 278 -11.41 -20.57 -23.85
CA ARG A 278 -11.79 -19.79 -25.02
C ARG A 278 -11.17 -20.31 -26.31
N LYS A 279 -9.93 -20.77 -26.26
CA LYS A 279 -9.19 -21.27 -27.43
C LYS A 279 -9.45 -22.75 -27.72
N SER A 280 -10.14 -23.47 -26.84
CA SER A 280 -10.40 -24.91 -26.98
C SER A 280 -11.58 -25.26 -27.91
N PHE A 281 -12.23 -24.27 -28.53
CA PHE A 281 -13.37 -24.49 -29.41
C PHE A 281 -13.06 -24.05 -30.84
N ASP A 282 -13.34 -24.92 -31.80
CA ASP A 282 -13.23 -24.61 -33.23
C ASP A 282 -14.29 -23.59 -33.67
N GLU A 283 -15.49 -23.67 -33.07
CA GLU A 283 -16.60 -22.75 -33.33
C GLU A 283 -16.47 -21.49 -32.43
N PRO A 284 -16.17 -20.30 -33.00
CA PRO A 284 -15.86 -19.10 -32.22
C PRO A 284 -17.02 -18.64 -31.33
N GLU A 285 -18.27 -18.75 -31.81
CA GLU A 285 -19.45 -18.35 -31.04
C GLU A 285 -19.68 -19.23 -29.79
N LYS A 286 -19.44 -20.54 -29.92
CA LYS A 286 -19.52 -21.48 -28.81
C LYS A 286 -18.44 -21.18 -27.78
N GLY A 287 -17.20 -20.95 -28.24
CA GLY A 287 -16.09 -20.53 -27.39
C GLY A 287 -16.37 -19.23 -26.65
N ALA A 288 -16.89 -18.22 -27.35
CA ALA A 288 -17.29 -16.94 -26.76
C ALA A 288 -18.35 -17.11 -25.66
N ARG A 289 -19.39 -17.89 -25.92
CA ARG A 289 -20.51 -18.11 -24.98
C ARG A 289 -20.06 -18.81 -23.70
N LEU A 290 -19.33 -19.91 -23.83
CA LEU A 290 -18.85 -20.66 -22.67
C LEU A 290 -17.81 -19.88 -21.88
N SER A 291 -16.94 -19.13 -22.56
CA SER A 291 -15.98 -18.25 -21.90
C SER A 291 -16.67 -17.12 -21.13
N ALA A 292 -17.74 -16.52 -21.68
CA ALA A 292 -18.47 -15.47 -21.01
C ALA A 292 -19.11 -15.95 -19.68
N VAL A 293 -19.69 -17.15 -19.68
CA VAL A 293 -20.21 -17.79 -18.45
C VAL A 293 -19.07 -18.09 -17.48
N TYR A 294 -17.96 -18.67 -17.97
CA TYR A 294 -16.80 -18.98 -17.13
C TYR A 294 -16.19 -17.72 -16.50
N ASN A 295 -16.15 -16.59 -17.22
CA ASN A 295 -15.62 -15.34 -16.71
C ASN A 295 -16.41 -14.81 -15.50
N ILE A 296 -17.74 -14.95 -15.52
CA ILE A 296 -18.60 -14.61 -14.37
C ILE A 296 -18.25 -15.48 -13.17
N PHE A 297 -18.09 -16.79 -13.39
CA PHE A 297 -17.66 -17.72 -12.34
C PHE A 297 -16.27 -17.36 -11.81
N ALA A 298 -15.29 -17.18 -12.69
CA ALA A 298 -13.92 -16.85 -12.34
C ALA A 298 -13.85 -15.56 -11.50
N PHE A 299 -14.54 -14.50 -11.92
CA PHE A 299 -14.64 -13.25 -11.16
C PHE A 299 -15.26 -13.46 -9.78
N SER A 300 -16.33 -14.25 -9.70
CA SER A 300 -16.99 -14.55 -8.43
C SER A 300 -16.04 -15.30 -7.47
N SER A 301 -15.16 -16.16 -7.99
CA SER A 301 -14.13 -16.85 -7.21
C SER A 301 -13.03 -15.92 -6.68
N LEU A 302 -12.77 -14.75 -7.28
CA LEU A 302 -11.79 -13.81 -6.73
C LEU A 302 -12.20 -13.26 -5.37
N ILE A 303 -13.50 -13.10 -5.10
CA ILE A 303 -13.98 -12.57 -3.82
C ILE A 303 -13.51 -13.43 -2.64
N PRO A 304 -13.83 -14.74 -2.58
CA PRO A 304 -13.34 -15.57 -1.49
C PRO A 304 -11.81 -15.67 -1.47
N LEU A 305 -11.16 -15.79 -2.64
CA LEU A 305 -9.71 -15.98 -2.72
C LEU A 305 -8.91 -14.75 -2.29
N LEU A 306 -9.28 -13.55 -2.72
CA LEU A 306 -8.48 -12.35 -2.42
C LEU A 306 -8.92 -11.61 -1.15
N TYR A 307 -10.19 -11.75 -0.73
CA TYR A 307 -10.74 -10.93 0.36
C TYR A 307 -11.15 -11.73 1.60
N ILE A 308 -11.74 -12.91 1.43
CA ILE A 308 -12.31 -13.65 2.57
C ILE A 308 -11.25 -14.56 3.19
N VAL A 309 -10.76 -15.54 2.44
CA VAL A 309 -9.82 -16.56 2.92
C VAL A 309 -8.57 -15.94 3.53
N PRO A 310 -7.87 -14.96 2.89
CA PRO A 310 -6.62 -14.47 3.45
C PRO A 310 -6.74 -13.71 4.78
N ARG A 311 -7.94 -13.28 5.15
CA ARG A 311 -8.20 -12.61 6.44
C ARG A 311 -8.49 -13.61 7.57
N MET A 312 -8.67 -14.88 7.24
CA MET A 312 -8.92 -15.95 8.21
C MET A 312 -7.62 -16.58 8.74
N PHE A 313 -6.46 -16.20 8.19
CA PHE A 313 -5.16 -16.76 8.53
C PHE A 313 -4.16 -15.64 8.84
N ALA A 314 -3.14 -15.96 9.63
CA ALA A 314 -2.01 -15.07 9.82
C ALA A 314 -1.26 -14.86 8.50
N SER A 315 -0.79 -13.65 8.25
CA SER A 315 -0.05 -13.30 7.04
C SER A 315 1.08 -12.33 7.36
N LEU A 316 2.20 -12.47 6.63
CA LEU A 316 3.34 -11.54 6.68
C LEU A 316 2.97 -10.15 6.17
N HIS A 317 1.89 -10.06 5.39
CA HIS A 317 1.51 -8.88 4.65
C HIS A 317 1.13 -7.72 5.60
N PRO A 318 1.69 -6.51 5.41
CA PRO A 318 1.38 -5.36 6.24
C PRO A 318 -0.13 -5.13 6.37
N GLY A 319 -0.58 -4.89 7.60
CA GLY A 319 -1.99 -4.71 7.94
C GLY A 319 -2.85 -5.98 7.91
N SER A 320 -2.24 -7.18 8.04
CA SER A 320 -3.00 -8.44 8.22
C SER A 320 -3.85 -8.45 9.50
N THR A 321 -3.54 -7.62 10.48
CA THR A 321 -4.36 -7.36 11.67
C THR A 321 -5.12 -6.03 11.48
N GLY A 322 -6.21 -6.02 10.71
CA GLY A 322 -7.01 -4.81 10.48
C GLY A 322 -7.58 -4.67 9.06
N ASN A 323 -7.96 -3.44 8.67
CA ASN A 323 -8.50 -3.12 7.35
C ASN A 323 -7.51 -2.23 6.54
N PRO A 324 -6.47 -2.82 5.94
CA PRO A 324 -5.32 -2.09 5.39
C PRO A 324 -5.64 -1.19 4.18
N ALA A 325 -6.80 -1.37 3.54
CA ALA A 325 -7.15 -0.62 2.34
C ALA A 325 -7.97 0.65 2.61
N PHE A 326 -8.63 0.75 3.78
CA PHE A 326 -9.56 1.83 4.09
C PHE A 326 -9.57 2.29 5.56
N GLY A 327 -8.68 1.76 6.41
CA GLY A 327 -8.48 2.26 7.75
C GLY A 327 -7.93 3.69 7.69
N SER A 328 -8.67 4.67 8.21
CA SER A 328 -8.19 6.04 8.36
C SER A 328 -6.92 6.13 9.23
N GLN A 329 -6.65 5.08 10.02
CA GLN A 329 -5.48 4.91 10.88
C GLN A 329 -4.30 4.18 10.20
N ASP A 330 -4.51 3.51 9.06
CA ASP A 330 -3.48 2.62 8.47
C ASP A 330 -2.67 3.29 7.34
N LEU A 331 -3.27 4.23 6.60
CA LEU A 331 -2.59 4.96 5.51
C LEU A 331 -2.45 6.45 5.85
N ASP A 332 -1.20 6.90 6.04
CA ASP A 332 -0.85 8.28 6.34
C ASP A 332 -1.34 9.25 5.24
N ASN A 333 -1.73 10.47 5.64
CA ASN A 333 -2.27 11.47 4.72
C ASN A 333 -1.29 11.86 3.61
N THR A 334 0.02 11.88 3.87
CA THR A 334 1.03 12.17 2.83
C THR A 334 1.12 11.05 1.81
N MET A 335 0.96 9.80 2.25
CA MET A 335 0.92 8.64 1.35
C MET A 335 -0.30 8.68 0.44
N ARG A 336 -1.46 9.15 0.94
CA ARG A 336 -2.69 9.28 0.14
C ARG A 336 -2.56 10.21 -1.05
N LEU A 337 -1.71 11.25 -0.93
CA LEU A 337 -1.42 12.18 -2.02
C LEU A 337 -0.81 11.49 -3.23
N VAL A 338 -0.10 10.38 -3.04
CA VAL A 338 0.49 9.60 -4.14
C VAL A 338 -0.35 8.37 -4.47
N PHE A 339 -0.89 7.72 -3.45
CA PHE A 339 -1.63 6.47 -3.59
C PHE A 339 -2.87 6.59 -4.49
N TYR A 340 -3.73 7.59 -4.28
CA TYR A 340 -4.94 7.72 -5.09
C TYR A 340 -4.65 8.17 -6.54
N PRO A 341 -3.75 9.16 -6.78
CA PRO A 341 -3.29 9.44 -8.14
C PRO A 341 -2.70 8.23 -8.86
N ALA A 342 -1.94 7.38 -8.15
CA ALA A 342 -1.41 6.14 -8.72
C ALA A 342 -2.54 5.20 -9.15
N ILE A 343 -3.55 4.96 -8.31
CA ILE A 343 -4.72 4.14 -8.66
C ILE A 343 -5.40 4.68 -9.93
N LEU A 344 -5.69 5.98 -9.98
CA LEU A 344 -6.36 6.60 -11.13
C LEU A 344 -5.50 6.54 -12.40
N GLY A 345 -4.21 6.84 -12.27
CA GLY A 345 -3.23 6.79 -13.36
C GLY A 345 -3.11 5.41 -13.96
N PHE A 346 -2.79 4.40 -13.13
CA PHE A 346 -2.67 3.02 -13.59
C PHE A 346 -4.00 2.47 -14.12
N THR A 347 -5.14 2.84 -13.53
CA THR A 347 -6.47 2.41 -14.01
C THR A 347 -6.70 2.92 -15.43
N GLY A 348 -6.44 4.20 -15.69
CA GLY A 348 -6.56 4.73 -17.04
C GLY A 348 -5.59 4.07 -18.01
N ILE A 349 -4.33 3.83 -17.63
CA ILE A 349 -3.40 3.05 -18.47
C ILE A 349 -3.97 1.66 -18.77
N GLY A 350 -4.49 0.94 -17.78
CA GLY A 350 -5.08 -0.39 -17.96
C GLY A 350 -6.27 -0.39 -18.91
N PHE A 351 -7.21 0.54 -18.76
CA PHE A 351 -8.35 0.68 -19.66
C PHE A 351 -7.92 1.08 -21.07
N TRP A 352 -6.89 1.93 -21.20
CA TRP A 352 -6.34 2.28 -22.51
C TRP A 352 -5.70 1.08 -23.20
N LEU A 353 -4.91 0.27 -22.49
CA LEU A 353 -4.35 -0.98 -23.01
C LEU A 353 -5.46 -1.94 -23.47
N ALA A 354 -6.51 -2.14 -22.66
CA ALA A 354 -7.66 -2.97 -23.04
C ALA A 354 -8.36 -2.47 -24.31
N GLN A 355 -8.53 -1.14 -24.44
CA GLN A 355 -9.12 -0.53 -25.64
C GLN A 355 -8.25 -0.72 -26.89
N ILE A 356 -6.93 -0.60 -26.77
CA ILE A 356 -6.00 -0.88 -27.88
C ILE A 356 -6.16 -2.35 -28.29
N ARG A 357 -6.18 -3.27 -27.33
CA ARG A 357 -6.33 -4.69 -27.59
C ARG A 357 -7.66 -5.04 -28.27
N THR A 358 -8.76 -4.40 -27.87
CA THR A 358 -10.06 -4.56 -28.56
C THR A 358 -9.99 -4.10 -30.01
N ARG A 359 -9.35 -2.97 -30.29
CA ARG A 359 -9.20 -2.46 -31.67
C ARG A 359 -8.35 -3.41 -32.51
N LEU A 360 -7.29 -3.97 -31.93
CA LEU A 360 -6.45 -4.96 -32.58
C LEU A 360 -7.27 -6.21 -32.96
N LYS A 361 -8.06 -6.75 -32.03
CA LYS A 361 -8.95 -7.89 -32.31
C LYS A 361 -9.97 -7.62 -33.42
N ARG A 362 -10.57 -6.42 -33.46
CA ARG A 362 -11.47 -6.03 -34.56
C ARG A 362 -10.76 -6.03 -35.92
N ILE A 363 -9.49 -5.63 -35.96
CA ILE A 363 -8.71 -5.65 -37.21
C ILE A 363 -8.37 -7.09 -37.59
N GLU A 364 -7.96 -7.91 -36.61
CA GLU A 364 -7.69 -9.35 -36.82
C GLU A 364 -8.94 -10.05 -37.41
N ASP A 365 -10.12 -9.85 -36.81
CA ASP A 365 -11.37 -10.46 -37.27
C ASP A 365 -11.76 -10.01 -38.69
N LYS A 366 -11.56 -8.73 -39.02
CA LYS A 366 -11.78 -8.20 -40.37
C LYS A 366 -10.86 -8.86 -41.41
N MET A 367 -9.61 -9.14 -41.04
CA MET A 367 -8.65 -9.78 -41.95
C MET A 367 -9.03 -11.23 -42.29
N ILE A 368 -9.77 -11.90 -41.41
CA ILE A 368 -10.21 -13.29 -41.59
C ILE A 368 -11.71 -13.41 -41.94
N GLY A 369 -12.39 -12.29 -42.19
CA GLY A 369 -13.78 -12.27 -42.67
C GLY A 369 -14.84 -12.60 -41.61
N LEU A 370 -14.56 -12.35 -40.33
CA LEU A 370 -15.45 -12.63 -39.19
C LEU A 370 -16.20 -11.39 -38.64
N ASP A 371 -16.22 -10.26 -39.36
CA ASP A 371 -16.83 -9.00 -38.88
C ASP A 371 -18.25 -8.73 -39.37
#